data_AF-X1LSM3-F1
#
_entry.id   AF-X1LSM3-F1
#
_cell.length_a   1.000
_cell.length_b   1.000
_cell.length_c   1.000
_cell.angle_alpha   90.00
_cell.angle_beta   90.00
_cell.angle_gamma   90.00
#
_symmetry.space_group_name_H-M   'P 1'
#
loop_
_entity.id
_entity.type
_entity.pdbx_description
1 polymer ?
#
loop_
_entity_poly.entity_id
_entity_poly.type
_entity_poly.pdbx_seq_one_letter_code
_entity_poly.pdbx_strand_id
1 'polypeptide(L)'
;EEFEKAATLRDCIRDIHRVSQSQKMVSFPGEDIDLVDIVSEQENACVVVFLIREGKVIDRKHFLLDVREKSQKEDIITFFLKEYYARISFVPARILIPNEIAELKVIQEWLSQRRGKKVRLEIPRRGNRLKLMQLAKKNAYLILQQERRGDKEQALDHLKGYLELKKRPLLIEGFDVSNTRGKEATGSVVVFEKGKPKRSAYRRFRIKEVDGINDFAMLSEVVRRRYQRSLKEGRALPHLILVDGGKGQVSSCLRVIKELDLNFIPIIGLAKE
;
A
#
# COMPACT_ATOMS: atom_id res chain seq x y z
N GLU A 1 18.84 13.86 -4.61
CA GLU A 1 17.57 13.09 -4.69
C GLU A 1 16.31 13.93 -4.49
N GLU A 2 16.25 14.87 -3.54
CA GLU A 2 15.08 15.78 -3.42
C GLU A 2 14.91 16.72 -4.62
N PHE A 3 16.02 17.16 -5.23
CA PHE A 3 15.99 17.99 -6.44
C PHE A 3 15.41 17.25 -7.67
N GLU A 4 15.60 15.93 -7.78
CA GLU A 4 15.02 15.14 -8.87
C GLU A 4 13.53 14.91 -8.65
N LYS A 5 13.10 14.61 -7.42
CA LYS A 5 11.68 14.46 -7.06
C LYS A 5 10.92 15.78 -7.21
N ALA A 6 11.52 16.89 -6.79
CA ALA A 6 10.97 18.22 -6.98
C ALA A 6 10.92 18.60 -8.47
N ALA A 7 11.93 18.22 -9.26
CA ALA A 7 11.90 18.40 -10.71
C ALA A 7 10.78 17.57 -11.36
N THR A 8 10.60 16.30 -10.97
CA THR A 8 9.52 15.46 -11.52
C THR A 8 8.14 15.97 -11.12
N LEU A 9 7.94 16.39 -9.87
CA LEU A 9 6.68 16.99 -9.40
C LEU A 9 6.42 18.34 -10.08
N ARG A 10 7.43 19.19 -10.23
CA ARG A 10 7.35 20.47 -10.94
C ARG A 10 7.04 20.26 -12.42
N ASP A 11 7.64 19.26 -13.06
CA ASP A 11 7.40 18.95 -14.46
C ASP A 11 6.01 18.30 -14.63
N CYS A 12 5.53 17.52 -13.66
CA CYS A 12 4.15 17.04 -13.62
C CYS A 12 3.15 18.18 -13.42
N ILE A 13 3.45 19.14 -12.54
CA ILE A 13 2.65 20.35 -12.32
C ILE A 13 2.68 21.24 -13.56
N ARG A 14 3.83 21.37 -14.25
CA ARG A 14 3.94 22.07 -15.52
C ARG A 14 3.20 21.36 -16.64
N ASP A 15 3.19 20.04 -16.68
CA ASP A 15 2.40 19.26 -17.64
C ASP A 15 0.90 19.42 -17.35
N ILE A 16 0.50 19.42 -16.07
CA ILE A 16 -0.87 19.72 -15.64
C ILE A 16 -1.25 21.16 -16.00
N HIS A 17 -0.36 22.14 -15.79
CA HIS A 17 -0.61 23.53 -16.16
C HIS A 17 -0.58 23.75 -17.67
N ARG A 18 0.24 23.01 -18.42
CA ARG A 18 0.29 23.03 -19.89
C ARG A 18 -0.98 22.41 -20.47
N VAL A 19 -1.54 21.38 -19.82
CA VAL A 19 -2.87 20.82 -20.11
C VAL A 19 -4.01 21.76 -19.68
N SER A 20 -3.85 22.47 -18.55
CA SER A 20 -4.85 23.41 -18.02
C SER A 20 -4.85 24.75 -18.78
N GLN A 21 -3.73 25.16 -19.37
CA GLN A 21 -3.60 26.35 -20.23
C GLN A 21 -3.83 26.03 -21.71
N SER A 22 -3.81 24.76 -22.12
CA SER A 22 -4.39 24.35 -23.41
C SER A 22 -5.92 24.28 -23.30
N GLN A 23 -6.55 25.45 -23.15
CA GLN A 23 -7.95 25.69 -23.55
C GLN A 23 -8.12 25.58 -25.08
N LYS A 24 -7.60 24.50 -25.68
CA LYS A 24 -7.82 24.13 -27.07
C LYS A 24 -8.08 22.63 -27.15
N MET A 25 -9.37 22.34 -27.01
CA MET A 25 -10.13 21.27 -27.69
C MET A 25 -9.57 19.84 -27.64
N VAL A 26 -10.18 19.01 -26.79
CA VAL A 26 -10.80 17.79 -27.32
C VAL A 26 -12.29 18.07 -27.38
N SER A 27 -12.77 18.58 -28.51
CA SER A 27 -14.20 18.73 -28.78
C SER A 27 -14.70 17.39 -29.31
N PHE A 28 -15.49 16.66 -28.52
CA PHE A 28 -16.38 15.64 -29.09
C PHE A 28 -17.72 16.33 -29.31
N PRO A 29 -18.23 16.42 -30.56
CA PRO A 29 -19.51 17.07 -30.80
C PRO A 29 -20.62 16.35 -30.02
N GLY A 30 -21.20 17.00 -29.00
CA GLY A 30 -22.51 16.69 -28.42
C GLY A 30 -22.74 15.31 -27.79
N GLU A 31 -21.70 14.54 -27.46
CA GLU A 31 -21.87 13.20 -26.88
C GLU A 31 -21.50 13.15 -25.39
N ASP A 32 -22.41 12.61 -24.59
CA ASP A 32 -22.17 12.21 -23.21
C ASP A 32 -21.54 10.81 -23.18
N ILE A 33 -20.34 10.74 -22.62
CA ILE A 33 -19.51 9.54 -22.56
C ILE A 33 -18.95 9.40 -21.15
N ASP A 34 -18.97 8.19 -20.60
CA ASP A 34 -18.14 7.88 -19.44
C ASP A 34 -16.99 6.99 -19.88
N LEU A 35 -15.80 7.29 -19.41
CA LEU A 35 -14.60 6.51 -19.69
C LEU A 35 -14.14 5.85 -18.42
N VAL A 36 -14.05 4.52 -18.43
CA VAL A 36 -13.62 3.71 -17.27
C VAL A 36 -12.33 2.99 -17.65
N ASP A 37 -11.29 3.13 -16.83
CA ASP A 37 -10.04 2.36 -16.97
C ASP A 37 -9.60 1.82 -15.60
N ILE A 38 -8.81 0.74 -15.60
CA ILE A 38 -8.35 0.05 -14.40
C ILE A 38 -6.87 -0.31 -14.48
N VAL A 39 -6.20 -0.19 -13.34
CA VAL A 39 -4.88 -0.77 -13.11
C VAL A 39 -4.95 -1.64 -11.86
N SER A 40 -4.47 -2.88 -11.96
CA SER A 40 -4.40 -3.82 -10.84
C SER A 40 -2.96 -4.30 -10.62
N GLU A 41 -2.55 -4.36 -9.36
CA GLU A 41 -1.27 -4.91 -8.92
C GLU A 41 -1.43 -5.69 -7.60
N GLN A 42 -1.10 -6.99 -7.61
CA GLN A 42 -1.25 -7.89 -6.45
C GLN A 42 -2.70 -7.90 -5.93
N GLU A 43 -2.91 -7.47 -4.68
CA GLU A 43 -4.20 -7.44 -4.01
C GLU A 43 -4.93 -6.09 -4.12
N ASN A 44 -4.40 -5.14 -4.90
CA ASN A 44 -4.97 -3.79 -5.01
C ASN A 44 -5.29 -3.45 -6.47
N ALA A 45 -6.40 -2.75 -6.69
CA ALA A 45 -6.73 -2.17 -7.98
C ALA A 45 -7.20 -0.72 -7.82
N CYS A 46 -6.89 0.11 -8.82
CA CYS A 46 -7.41 1.46 -8.93
C CYS A 46 -8.21 1.57 -10.22
N VAL A 47 -9.48 1.96 -10.10
CA VAL A 47 -10.36 2.30 -11.22
C VAL A 47 -10.46 3.81 -11.32
N VAL A 48 -10.32 4.35 -12.54
CA VAL A 48 -10.51 5.78 -12.83
C VAL A 48 -11.67 5.94 -13.79
N VAL A 49 -12.55 6.90 -13.48
CA VAL A 49 -13.70 7.26 -14.30
C VAL A 49 -13.58 8.72 -14.73
N PHE A 50 -13.56 9.00 -16.04
CA PHE A 50 -13.78 10.35 -16.56
C PHE A 50 -15.22 10.50 -17.00
N LEU A 51 -15.88 11.54 -16.50
CA LEU A 51 -17.23 11.93 -16.91
C LEU A 51 -17.09 12.99 -17.99
N ILE A 52 -17.51 12.67 -19.22
CA ILE A 52 -17.45 13.56 -20.36
C ILE A 52 -18.87 13.95 -20.76
N ARG A 53 -19.19 15.25 -20.72
CA ARG A 53 -20.50 15.78 -21.14
C ARG A 53 -20.30 16.85 -22.19
N GLU A 54 -21.11 16.78 -23.24
CA GLU A 54 -20.96 17.66 -24.42
C GLU A 54 -19.51 17.69 -24.96
N GLY A 55 -18.83 16.54 -24.87
CA GLY A 55 -17.43 16.38 -25.25
C GLY A 55 -16.37 17.00 -24.35
N LYS A 56 -16.74 17.56 -23.18
CA LYS A 56 -15.79 18.09 -22.20
C LYS A 56 -15.70 17.17 -20.99
N VAL A 57 -14.49 16.96 -20.46
CA VAL A 57 -14.31 16.28 -19.18
C VAL A 57 -14.84 17.21 -18.09
N ILE A 58 -15.95 16.84 -17.46
CA ILE A 58 -16.58 17.63 -16.38
C ILE A 58 -16.10 17.18 -14.99
N ASP A 59 -15.69 15.92 -14.87
CA ASP A 59 -15.26 15.36 -13.59
C ASP A 59 -14.37 14.13 -13.79
N ARG A 60 -13.56 13.84 -12.78
CA ARG A 60 -12.69 12.67 -12.69
C ARG A 60 -12.83 12.04 -11.31
N LYS A 61 -13.27 10.79 -11.28
CA LYS A 61 -13.36 9.98 -10.06
C LYS A 61 -12.32 8.87 -10.07
N HIS A 62 -11.91 8.44 -8.90
CA HIS A 62 -11.06 7.26 -8.73
C HIS A 62 -11.59 6.41 -7.57
N PHE A 63 -11.37 5.11 -7.65
CA PHE A 63 -11.82 4.13 -6.67
C PHE A 63 -10.70 3.13 -6.43
N LEU A 64 -10.32 2.97 -5.17
CA LEU A 64 -9.40 1.93 -4.73
C LEU A 64 -10.21 0.71 -4.35
N LEU A 65 -9.78 -0.46 -4.82
CA LEU A 65 -10.46 -1.74 -4.63
C LEU A 65 -9.46 -2.78 -4.11
N ASP A 66 -9.86 -3.51 -3.07
CA ASP A 66 -9.17 -4.73 -2.66
C ASP A 66 -9.60 -5.89 -3.55
N VAL A 67 -8.64 -6.50 -4.23
CA VAL A 67 -8.87 -7.57 -5.20
C VAL A 67 -8.13 -8.83 -4.76
N ARG A 68 -8.68 -10.01 -5.05
CA ARG A 68 -7.98 -11.26 -4.76
C ARG A 68 -6.83 -11.42 -5.76
N GLU A 69 -5.72 -12.03 -5.34
CA GLU A 69 -4.48 -12.18 -6.13
C GLU A 69 -4.63 -12.86 -7.51
N LYS A 70 -5.79 -13.47 -7.79
CA LYS A 70 -6.12 -14.16 -9.06
C LYS A 70 -7.32 -13.57 -9.81
N SER A 71 -7.85 -12.43 -9.40
CA SER A 71 -8.98 -11.80 -10.10
C SER A 71 -8.55 -11.30 -11.47
N GLN A 72 -9.26 -11.70 -12.51
CA GLN A 72 -9.06 -11.18 -13.86
C GLN A 72 -9.56 -9.73 -13.95
N LYS A 73 -8.93 -8.91 -14.79
CA LYS A 73 -9.30 -7.48 -14.92
C LYS A 73 -10.72 -7.32 -15.43
N GLU A 74 -11.10 -8.22 -16.32
CA GLU A 74 -12.42 -8.41 -16.90
C GLU A 74 -13.50 -8.51 -15.80
N ASP A 75 -13.27 -9.35 -14.79
CA ASP A 75 -14.20 -9.57 -13.68
C ASP A 75 -14.29 -8.33 -12.78
N ILE A 76 -13.15 -7.70 -12.49
CA ILE A 76 -13.11 -6.51 -11.61
C ILE A 76 -13.86 -5.35 -12.26
N ILE A 77 -13.66 -5.11 -13.56
CA ILE A 77 -14.40 -4.07 -14.29
C ILE A 77 -15.89 -4.42 -14.35
N THR A 78 -16.24 -5.69 -14.60
CA THR A 78 -17.63 -6.15 -14.62
C THR A 78 -18.33 -5.83 -13.30
N PHE A 79 -17.72 -6.21 -12.18
CA PHE A 79 -18.22 -5.92 -10.84
C PHE A 79 -18.31 -4.41 -10.58
N PHE A 80 -17.25 -3.66 -10.92
CA PHE A 80 -17.21 -2.22 -10.75
C PHE A 80 -18.34 -1.51 -11.52
N LEU A 81 -18.58 -1.87 -12.77
CA LEU A 81 -19.64 -1.27 -13.57
C LEU A 81 -21.02 -1.52 -12.96
N LYS A 82 -21.29 -2.75 -12.47
CA LYS A 82 -22.54 -3.09 -11.78
C LYS A 82 -22.72 -2.22 -10.53
N GLU A 83 -21.71 -2.16 -9.66
CA GLU A 83 -21.78 -1.39 -8.41
C GLU A 83 -21.85 0.13 -8.64
N TYR A 84 -21.05 0.65 -9.57
CA TYR A 84 -20.98 2.09 -9.84
C TYR A 84 -22.29 2.59 -10.44
N TYR A 85 -22.76 1.96 -11.53
CA TYR A 85 -24.00 2.35 -12.18
C TYR A 85 -25.25 1.95 -11.39
N ALA A 86 -25.16 1.03 -10.41
CA ALA A 86 -26.25 0.79 -9.47
C ALA A 86 -26.61 2.06 -8.69
N ARG A 87 -25.60 2.82 -8.27
CA ARG A 87 -25.72 3.93 -7.31
C ARG A 87 -25.92 5.31 -7.95
N ILE A 88 -25.63 5.47 -9.24
CA ILE A 88 -25.78 6.76 -9.93
C ILE A 88 -27.03 6.81 -10.81
N SER A 89 -27.63 8.00 -10.91
CA SER A 89 -28.88 8.21 -11.67
C SER A 89 -28.66 8.41 -13.16
N PHE A 90 -27.49 8.93 -13.56
CA PHE A 90 -27.21 9.25 -14.95
C PHE A 90 -26.38 8.14 -15.63
N VAL A 91 -26.84 7.66 -16.78
CA VAL A 91 -26.12 6.70 -17.63
C VAL A 91 -25.93 7.29 -19.02
N PRO A 92 -24.68 7.46 -19.51
CA PRO A 92 -24.41 8.03 -20.83
C PRO A 92 -24.79 7.08 -21.97
N ALA A 93 -24.79 7.60 -23.20
CA ALA A 93 -25.05 6.76 -24.38
C ALA A 93 -23.95 5.77 -24.68
N ARG A 94 -22.71 6.13 -24.31
CA ARG A 94 -21.52 5.35 -24.56
C ARG A 94 -20.67 5.31 -23.31
N ILE A 95 -20.14 4.13 -23.03
CA ILE A 95 -19.18 3.92 -21.96
C ILE A 95 -17.95 3.28 -22.58
N LEU A 96 -16.79 3.92 -22.44
CA LEU A 96 -15.52 3.41 -22.93
C LEU A 96 -14.88 2.53 -21.86
N ILE A 97 -14.43 1.34 -22.28
CA ILE A 97 -13.80 0.34 -21.41
C ILE A 97 -12.46 -0.13 -22.01
N PRO A 98 -11.51 -0.61 -21.19
CA PRO A 98 -10.14 -0.91 -21.66
C PRO A 98 -10.01 -2.26 -22.37
N ASN A 99 -10.90 -3.19 -22.08
CA ASN A 99 -10.94 -4.55 -22.61
C ASN A 99 -12.38 -5.08 -22.60
N GLU A 100 -12.60 -6.21 -23.28
CA GLU A 100 -13.87 -6.91 -23.23
C GLU A 100 -14.10 -7.46 -21.82
N ILE A 101 -15.33 -7.39 -21.35
CA ILE A 101 -15.71 -7.78 -19.98
C ILE A 101 -16.64 -8.99 -20.01
N ALA A 102 -16.71 -9.70 -18.88
CA ALA A 102 -17.69 -10.75 -18.70
C ALA A 102 -19.11 -10.18 -18.83
N GLU A 103 -20.02 -10.97 -19.41
CA GLU A 103 -21.44 -10.60 -19.51
C GLU A 103 -21.72 -9.26 -20.22
N LEU A 104 -20.86 -8.82 -21.15
CA LEU A 104 -20.97 -7.53 -21.87
C LEU A 104 -22.40 -7.23 -22.34
N LYS A 105 -23.08 -8.21 -22.95
CA LYS A 105 -24.45 -8.07 -23.46
C LYS A 105 -25.46 -7.78 -22.34
N VAL A 106 -25.40 -8.54 -21.24
CA VAL A 106 -26.29 -8.41 -20.08
C VAL A 106 -26.14 -7.03 -19.44
N ILE A 107 -24.90 -6.58 -19.25
CA ILE A 107 -24.61 -5.27 -18.66
C ILE A 107 -25.12 -4.15 -19.59
N GLN A 108 -24.89 -4.28 -20.89
CA GLN A 108 -25.36 -3.30 -21.87
C GLN A 108 -26.89 -3.19 -21.91
N GLU A 109 -27.60 -4.33 -21.82
CA GLU A 109 -29.06 -4.38 -21.75
C GLU A 109 -29.59 -3.73 -20.46
N TRP A 110 -29.01 -4.10 -19.31
CA TRP A 110 -29.36 -3.52 -18.02
C TRP A 110 -29.16 -1.99 -17.99
N LEU A 111 -28.02 -1.50 -18.49
CA LEU A 111 -27.76 -0.07 -18.59
C LEU A 111 -28.71 0.64 -19.56
N SER A 112 -29.07 -0.02 -20.67
CA SER A 112 -30.03 0.51 -21.64
C SER A 112 -31.44 0.63 -21.05
N GLN A 113 -31.87 -0.35 -20.25
CA GLN A 113 -33.15 -0.29 -19.53
C GLN A 113 -33.15 0.86 -18.52
N ARG A 114 -32.08 1.01 -17.72
CA ARG A 114 -31.95 2.12 -16.76
C ARG A 114 -31.99 3.50 -17.42
N ARG A 115 -31.35 3.62 -18.59
CA ARG A 115 -31.33 4.87 -19.37
C ARG A 115 -32.65 5.13 -20.10
N GLY A 116 -33.45 4.10 -20.38
CA GLY A 116 -34.59 4.15 -21.29
C GLY A 116 -34.22 4.25 -22.77
N LYS A 117 -32.92 4.20 -23.12
CA LYS A 117 -32.39 4.26 -24.49
C LYS A 117 -31.15 3.38 -24.60
N LYS A 118 -30.82 2.93 -25.82
CA LYS A 118 -29.66 2.07 -26.08
C LYS A 118 -28.35 2.68 -25.55
N VAL A 119 -27.64 1.93 -24.73
CA VAL A 119 -26.27 2.20 -24.25
C VAL A 119 -25.29 1.31 -25.02
N ARG A 120 -24.08 1.80 -25.29
CA ARG A 120 -23.00 1.03 -25.91
C ARG A 120 -21.76 0.99 -25.04
N LEU A 121 -21.24 -0.20 -24.81
CA LEU A 121 -19.90 -0.39 -24.24
C LEU A 121 -18.90 -0.51 -25.39
N GLU A 122 -17.95 0.41 -25.49
CA GLU A 122 -17.00 0.49 -26.62
C GLU A 122 -15.55 0.40 -26.15
N ILE A 123 -14.74 -0.36 -26.88
CA ILE A 123 -13.29 -0.45 -26.66
C ILE A 123 -12.59 0.38 -27.75
N PRO A 124 -12.09 1.58 -27.44
CA PRO A 124 -11.48 2.44 -28.43
C PRO A 124 -10.12 1.86 -28.88
N ARG A 125 -9.97 1.62 -30.19
CA ARG A 125 -8.73 1.05 -30.76
C ARG A 125 -7.76 2.08 -31.34
N ARG A 126 -8.24 3.29 -31.71
CA ARG A 126 -7.45 4.38 -32.32
C ARG A 126 -8.07 5.75 -32.02
N GLY A 127 -7.33 6.82 -32.27
CA GLY A 127 -7.81 8.21 -32.20
C GLY A 127 -7.84 8.81 -30.79
N ASN A 128 -8.55 9.93 -30.63
CA ASN A 128 -8.56 10.72 -29.39
C ASN A 128 -9.15 9.97 -28.18
N ARG A 129 -10.12 9.07 -28.41
CA ARG A 129 -10.69 8.22 -27.35
C ARG A 129 -9.65 7.29 -26.74
N LEU A 130 -8.76 6.70 -27.55
CA LEU A 130 -7.66 5.87 -27.06
C LEU A 130 -6.64 6.70 -26.25
N LYS A 131 -6.33 7.93 -26.69
CA LYS A 131 -5.44 8.83 -25.93
C LYS A 131 -6.00 9.14 -24.54
N LEU A 132 -7.31 9.35 -24.43
CA LEU A 132 -7.97 9.55 -23.14
C LEU A 132 -7.92 8.30 -22.25
N MET A 133 -8.10 7.10 -22.82
CA MET A 133 -7.92 5.84 -22.07
C MET A 133 -6.50 5.73 -21.52
N GLN A 134 -5.49 6.01 -22.34
CA GLN A 134 -4.08 5.97 -21.91
C GLN A 134 -3.81 6.95 -20.76
N LEU A 135 -4.44 8.14 -20.78
CA LEU A 135 -4.36 9.08 -19.66
C LEU A 135 -5.05 8.57 -18.40
N ALA A 136 -6.24 7.97 -18.52
CA ALA A 136 -6.95 7.36 -17.40
C ALA A 136 -6.13 6.21 -16.77
N LYS A 137 -5.56 5.34 -17.60
CA LYS A 137 -4.65 4.27 -17.18
C LYS A 137 -3.41 4.80 -16.45
N LYS A 138 -2.77 5.85 -16.99
CA LYS A 138 -1.61 6.49 -16.35
C LYS A 138 -1.99 7.07 -14.99
N ASN A 139 -3.16 7.71 -14.88
CA ASN A 139 -3.68 8.23 -13.62
C ASN A 139 -3.93 7.10 -12.60
N ALA A 140 -4.61 6.03 -13.02
CA ALA A 140 -4.88 4.87 -12.17
C ALA A 140 -3.59 4.26 -11.62
N TYR A 141 -2.56 4.12 -12.47
CA TYR A 141 -1.25 3.65 -12.06
C TYR A 141 -0.59 4.58 -11.03
N LEU A 142 -0.58 5.90 -11.28
CA LEU A 142 0.03 6.87 -10.36
C LEU A 142 -0.67 6.89 -9.00
N ILE A 143 -2.01 6.84 -8.98
CA ILE A 143 -2.80 6.80 -7.74
C ILE A 143 -2.50 5.51 -6.97
N LEU A 144 -2.50 4.36 -7.65
CA LEU A 144 -2.17 3.07 -7.03
C LEU A 144 -0.74 3.04 -6.45
N GLN A 145 0.22 3.66 -7.13
CA GLN A 145 1.60 3.79 -6.65
C GLN A 145 1.72 4.77 -5.48
N GLN A 146 0.95 5.86 -5.49
CA GLN A 146 0.88 6.80 -4.37
C GLN A 146 0.27 6.15 -3.14
N GLU A 147 -0.81 5.38 -3.27
CA GLU A 147 -1.42 4.63 -2.17
C GLU A 147 -0.42 3.64 -1.56
N ARG A 148 0.30 2.91 -2.42
CA ARG A 148 1.37 1.98 -1.99
C ARG A 148 2.54 2.64 -1.29
N ARG A 149 2.89 3.87 -1.69
CA ARG A 149 4.01 4.64 -1.10
C ARG A 149 3.57 5.42 0.14
N GLY A 150 2.34 5.91 0.16
CA GLY A 150 1.76 6.76 1.20
C GLY A 150 1.72 6.07 2.55
N ASP A 151 1.29 4.81 2.59
CA ASP A 151 0.92 4.20 3.88
C ASP A 151 2.09 3.62 4.69
N LYS A 152 3.19 3.23 4.03
CA LYS A 152 4.34 2.56 4.70
C LYS A 152 5.58 3.41 4.83
N GLU A 153 5.79 4.35 3.89
CA GLU A 153 6.93 5.26 4.00
C GLU A 153 6.62 6.41 4.96
N GLN A 154 5.42 6.99 4.89
CA GLN A 154 5.00 8.01 5.85
C GLN A 154 4.89 7.44 7.26
N ALA A 155 4.44 6.19 7.45
CA ALA A 155 4.41 5.57 8.78
C ALA A 155 5.80 5.49 9.42
N LEU A 156 6.85 5.22 8.64
CA LEU A 156 8.23 5.21 9.13
C LEU A 156 8.75 6.62 9.41
N ASP A 157 8.33 7.62 8.63
CA ASP A 157 8.68 9.03 8.86
C ASP A 157 7.93 9.60 10.07
N HIS A 158 6.68 9.22 10.28
CA HIS A 158 5.90 9.51 11.49
C HIS A 158 6.50 8.81 12.71
N LEU A 159 6.89 7.53 12.60
CA LEU A 159 7.56 6.81 13.68
C LEU A 159 8.90 7.47 14.03
N LYS A 160 9.67 7.92 13.03
CA LYS A 160 10.90 8.69 13.24
C LYS A 160 10.59 9.99 14.00
N GLY A 161 9.58 10.75 13.59
CA GLY A 161 9.17 11.99 14.25
C GLY A 161 8.69 11.77 15.67
N TYR A 162 7.83 10.78 15.89
CA TYR A 162 7.22 10.46 17.17
C TYR A 162 8.24 9.96 18.21
N LEU A 163 9.22 9.16 17.78
CA LEU A 163 10.28 8.63 18.65
C LEU A 163 11.57 9.47 18.61
N GLU A 164 11.55 10.63 17.94
CA GLU A 164 12.70 11.53 17.78
C GLU A 164 13.98 10.84 17.26
N LEU A 165 13.82 9.88 16.35
CA LEU A 165 14.94 9.09 15.84
C LEU A 165 15.82 9.92 14.89
N LYS A 166 17.15 9.80 15.05
CA LYS A 166 18.13 10.46 14.17
C LYS A 166 17.97 10.08 12.70
N LYS A 167 17.60 8.82 12.43
CA LYS A 167 17.43 8.26 11.08
C LYS A 167 16.14 7.45 11.03
N ARG A 168 15.59 7.33 9.82
CA ARG A 168 14.41 6.51 9.56
C ARG A 168 14.71 5.03 9.86
N PRO A 169 13.88 4.33 10.64
CA PRO A 169 14.15 2.96 11.05
C PRO A 169 13.81 1.96 9.94
N LEU A 170 14.72 1.77 8.98
CA LEU A 170 14.50 0.87 7.84
C LEU A 170 14.60 -0.62 8.19
N LEU A 171 15.18 -0.98 9.33
CA LEU A 171 15.30 -2.35 9.81
C LEU A 171 14.87 -2.35 11.27
N ILE A 172 13.77 -3.03 11.56
CA ILE A 172 13.16 -3.07 12.90
C ILE A 172 13.10 -4.54 13.33
N GLU A 173 13.56 -4.83 14.54
CA GLU A 173 13.44 -6.16 15.15
C GLU A 173 12.52 -6.10 16.36
N GLY A 174 11.53 -6.99 16.41
CA GLY A 174 10.61 -7.14 17.53
C GLY A 174 10.87 -8.42 18.30
N PHE A 175 10.88 -8.34 19.63
CA PHE A 175 11.12 -9.45 20.54
C PHE A 175 9.88 -9.73 21.36
N ASP A 176 9.50 -11.00 21.43
CA ASP A 176 8.42 -11.52 22.26
C ASP A 176 8.88 -12.81 22.96
N VAL A 177 8.41 -13.04 24.17
CA VAL A 177 8.64 -14.27 24.94
C VAL A 177 7.32 -14.87 25.36
N SER A 178 7.19 -16.16 25.13
CA SER A 178 6.01 -16.92 25.53
C SER A 178 6.40 -18.01 26.50
N ASN A 179 5.70 -18.05 27.63
CA ASN A 179 5.82 -19.08 28.63
C ASN A 179 4.46 -19.75 28.82
N THR A 180 4.35 -21.02 28.45
CA THR A 180 3.13 -21.82 28.68
C THR A 180 3.40 -22.78 29.81
N ARG A 181 2.59 -22.74 30.88
CA ARG A 181 2.71 -23.68 32.02
C ARG A 181 2.76 -25.11 31.49
N GLY A 182 3.91 -25.78 31.64
CA GLY A 182 4.14 -27.16 31.22
C GLY A 182 4.82 -27.37 29.85
N LYS A 183 5.18 -26.31 29.11
CA LYS A 183 6.01 -26.38 27.88
C LYS A 183 7.30 -25.59 28.05
N GLU A 184 8.35 -25.97 27.31
CA GLU A 184 9.62 -25.23 27.26
C GLU A 184 9.37 -23.76 26.88
N ALA A 185 9.96 -22.83 27.62
CA ALA A 185 9.84 -21.41 27.32
C ALA A 185 10.51 -21.07 25.97
N THR A 186 9.86 -20.20 25.19
CA THR A 186 10.37 -19.80 23.86
C THR A 186 10.33 -18.30 23.65
N GLY A 187 11.41 -17.78 23.07
CA GLY A 187 11.49 -16.42 22.56
C GLY A 187 11.38 -16.37 21.04
N SER A 188 10.78 -15.32 20.51
CA SER A 188 10.66 -15.10 19.07
C SER A 188 11.19 -13.73 18.67
N VAL A 189 11.76 -13.68 17.46
CA VAL A 189 12.22 -12.44 16.83
C VAL A 189 11.50 -12.30 15.49
N VAL A 190 10.78 -11.20 15.36
CA VAL A 190 10.17 -10.75 14.10
C VAL A 190 11.01 -9.64 13.50
N VAL A 191 11.11 -9.60 12.18
CA VAL A 191 11.94 -8.62 11.47
C VAL A 191 11.08 -7.87 10.45
N PHE A 192 11.17 -6.55 10.46
CA PHE A 192 10.59 -5.68 9.44
C PHE A 192 11.71 -4.96 8.69
N GLU A 193 11.65 -5.00 7.36
CA GLU A 193 12.58 -4.29 6.48
C GLU A 193 11.78 -3.35 5.59
N LYS A 194 12.13 -2.06 5.64
CA LYS A 194 11.45 -0.96 4.92
C LYS A 194 9.93 -0.98 5.11
N GLY A 195 9.48 -1.20 6.35
CA GLY A 195 8.06 -1.22 6.72
C GLY A 195 7.31 -2.48 6.28
N LYS A 196 8.01 -3.54 5.82
CA LYS A 196 7.40 -4.80 5.42
C LYS A 196 7.93 -5.97 6.26
N PRO A 197 7.07 -6.93 6.66
CA PRO A 197 7.52 -8.14 7.34
C PRO A 197 8.53 -8.95 6.50
N LYS A 198 9.69 -9.27 7.06
CA LYS A 198 10.71 -10.14 6.45
C LYS A 198 10.69 -11.52 7.11
N ARG A 199 9.68 -12.32 6.77
CA ARG A 199 9.42 -13.65 7.39
C ARG A 199 10.61 -14.60 7.33
N SER A 200 11.40 -14.56 6.26
CA SER A 200 12.62 -15.38 6.12
C SER A 200 13.70 -15.07 7.17
N ALA A 201 13.65 -13.88 7.79
CA ALA A 201 14.56 -13.46 8.84
C ALA A 201 14.02 -13.75 10.26
N TYR A 202 12.80 -14.30 10.39
CA TYR A 202 12.23 -14.62 11.70
C TYR A 202 13.00 -15.74 12.37
N ARG A 203 13.16 -15.68 13.68
CA ARG A 203 13.87 -16.71 14.45
C ARG A 203 13.10 -17.03 15.72
N ARG A 204 13.19 -18.30 16.14
CA ARG A 204 12.68 -18.77 17.42
C ARG A 204 13.85 -19.30 18.23
N PHE A 205 13.81 -19.06 19.53
CA PHE A 205 14.84 -19.43 20.49
C PHE A 205 14.18 -20.26 21.58
N ARG A 206 14.70 -21.47 21.79
CA ARG A 206 14.43 -22.20 23.04
C ARG A 206 15.26 -21.55 24.14
N ILE A 207 14.59 -21.15 25.22
CA ILE A 207 15.21 -20.60 26.42
C ILE A 207 15.93 -21.75 27.15
N LYS A 208 17.16 -21.51 27.60
CA LYS A 208 18.00 -22.55 28.23
C LYS A 208 18.52 -22.16 29.60
N GLU A 209 18.70 -20.87 29.87
CA GLU A 209 19.47 -20.39 31.01
C GLU A 209 18.60 -19.88 32.16
N VAL A 210 17.27 -19.96 32.01
CA VAL A 210 16.30 -19.38 32.96
C VAL A 210 15.40 -20.46 33.53
N ASP A 211 15.55 -20.74 34.83
CA ASP A 211 14.64 -21.58 35.59
C ASP A 211 13.45 -20.76 36.12
N GLY A 212 12.22 -21.17 35.78
CA GLY A 212 10.98 -20.54 36.25
C GLY A 212 10.40 -19.45 35.34
N ILE A 213 9.34 -18.78 35.81
CA ILE A 213 8.63 -17.72 35.06
C ILE A 213 9.34 -16.38 35.30
N ASN A 214 10.38 -16.09 34.53
CA ASN A 214 11.08 -14.81 34.57
C ASN A 214 11.27 -14.21 33.18
N ASP A 215 10.24 -13.49 32.71
CA ASP A 215 10.19 -12.92 31.36
C ASP A 215 11.34 -11.95 31.08
N PHE A 216 11.84 -11.25 32.10
CA PHE A 216 12.98 -10.33 31.98
C PHE A 216 14.26 -11.08 31.61
N ALA A 217 14.53 -12.18 32.31
CA ALA A 217 15.71 -13.01 32.07
C ALA A 217 15.61 -13.70 30.69
N MET A 218 14.42 -14.19 30.33
CA MET A 218 14.18 -14.84 29.03
C MET A 218 14.41 -13.88 27.86
N LEU A 219 13.87 -12.65 27.93
CA LEU A 219 14.11 -11.63 26.90
C LEU A 219 15.58 -11.26 26.79
N SER A 220 16.26 -11.13 27.94
CA SER A 220 17.70 -10.82 27.98
C SER A 220 18.53 -11.91 27.31
N GLU A 221 18.22 -13.18 27.54
CA GLU A 221 18.88 -14.32 26.89
C GLU A 221 18.71 -14.26 25.36
N VAL A 222 17.48 -14.03 24.88
CA VAL A 222 17.16 -13.99 23.45
C VAL A 222 17.86 -12.83 22.76
N VAL A 223 17.80 -11.64 23.33
CA VAL A 223 18.47 -10.42 22.82
C VAL A 223 19.98 -10.64 22.78
N ARG A 224 20.58 -11.16 23.85
CA ARG A 224 22.02 -11.43 23.94
C ARG A 224 22.45 -12.40 22.85
N ARG A 225 21.79 -13.54 22.73
CA ARG A 225 22.11 -14.58 21.74
C ARG A 225 21.90 -14.10 20.31
N ARG A 226 20.86 -13.30 20.05
CA ARG A 226 20.59 -12.71 18.73
C ARG A 226 21.73 -11.79 18.30
N TYR A 227 22.12 -10.84 19.14
CA TYR A 227 23.09 -9.81 18.76
C TYR A 227 24.54 -10.28 18.84
N GLN A 228 24.91 -11.14 19.79
CA GLN A 228 26.23 -11.79 19.79
C GLN A 228 26.48 -12.55 18.49
N ARG A 229 25.46 -13.29 18.01
CA ARG A 229 25.55 -14.00 16.75
C ARG A 229 25.63 -13.04 15.56
N SER A 230 24.82 -11.98 15.53
CA SER A 230 24.88 -10.97 14.46
C SER A 230 26.24 -10.29 14.38
N LEU A 231 26.84 -9.94 15.52
CA LEU A 231 28.18 -9.36 15.59
C LEU A 231 29.24 -10.35 15.10
N LYS A 232 29.19 -11.62 15.56
CA LYS A 232 30.13 -12.66 15.13
C LYS A 232 30.06 -12.96 13.63
N GLU A 233 28.86 -12.92 13.06
CA GLU A 233 28.60 -13.23 11.65
C GLU A 233 28.62 -11.98 10.74
N GLY A 234 28.95 -10.79 11.27
CA GLY A 234 29.00 -9.54 10.51
C GLY A 234 27.66 -9.13 9.87
N ARG A 235 26.54 -9.49 10.50
CA ARG A 235 25.20 -9.20 9.98
C ARG A 235 24.78 -7.76 10.28
N ALA A 236 23.93 -7.23 9.42
CA ALA A 236 23.29 -5.93 9.64
C ALA A 236 22.55 -5.90 10.98
N LEU A 237 22.73 -4.81 11.71
CA LEU A 237 22.08 -4.53 12.99
C LEU A 237 20.82 -3.68 12.75
N PRO A 238 19.78 -3.81 13.59
CA PRO A 238 18.56 -3.03 13.44
C PRO A 238 18.78 -1.55 13.71
N HIS A 239 17.89 -0.73 13.15
CA HIS A 239 17.79 0.69 13.43
C HIS A 239 16.83 1.01 14.59
N LEU A 240 16.01 0.04 15.00
CA LEU A 240 15.07 0.13 16.12
C LEU A 240 14.77 -1.28 16.66
N ILE A 241 14.75 -1.41 17.98
CA ILE A 241 14.36 -2.63 18.69
C ILE A 241 13.01 -2.40 19.36
N LEU A 242 12.07 -3.30 19.12
CA LEU A 242 10.78 -3.36 19.81
C LEU A 242 10.79 -4.52 20.80
N VAL A 243 10.34 -4.30 22.02
CA VAL A 243 10.14 -5.33 23.03
C VAL A 243 8.67 -5.37 23.37
N ASP A 244 8.02 -6.53 23.22
CA ASP A 244 6.66 -6.74 23.73
C ASP A 244 6.71 -6.89 25.25
N GLY A 245 6.45 -5.79 25.96
CA GLY A 245 6.68 -5.69 27.40
C GLY A 245 6.84 -4.26 27.90
N GLY A 246 6.63 -4.10 29.20
CA GLY A 246 6.75 -2.83 29.91
C GLY A 246 8.18 -2.44 30.28
N LYS A 247 8.28 -1.43 31.14
CA LYS A 247 9.55 -0.81 31.56
C LYS A 247 10.58 -1.82 32.09
N GLY A 248 10.14 -2.86 32.81
CA GLY A 248 11.03 -3.90 33.33
C GLY A 248 11.69 -4.72 32.22
N GLN A 249 10.89 -5.16 31.22
CA GLN A 249 11.38 -5.91 30.06
C GLN A 249 12.37 -5.08 29.24
N VAL A 250 11.99 -3.85 28.90
CA VAL A 250 12.85 -2.93 28.14
C VAL A 250 14.15 -2.66 28.89
N SER A 251 14.09 -2.39 30.19
CA SER A 251 15.27 -2.10 31.01
C SER A 251 16.24 -3.29 31.06
N SER A 252 15.72 -4.51 31.07
CA SER A 252 16.57 -5.71 31.03
C SER A 252 17.26 -5.88 29.69
N CYS A 253 16.54 -5.71 28.58
CA CYS A 253 17.12 -5.72 27.24
C CYS A 253 18.15 -4.61 27.05
N LEU A 254 17.90 -3.40 27.59
CA LEU A 254 18.82 -2.27 27.52
C LEU A 254 20.16 -2.56 28.19
N ARG A 255 20.19 -3.33 29.29
CA ARG A 255 21.45 -3.77 29.92
C ARG A 255 22.27 -4.64 28.97
N VAL A 256 21.62 -5.58 28.28
CA VAL A 256 22.29 -6.44 27.29
C VAL A 256 22.81 -5.62 26.09
N ILE A 257 22.04 -4.66 25.60
CA ILE A 257 22.48 -3.77 24.51
C ILE A 257 23.71 -2.94 24.93
N LYS A 258 23.76 -2.50 26.19
CA LYS A 258 24.93 -1.82 26.78
C LYS A 258 26.14 -2.74 26.86
N GLU A 259 25.97 -3.98 27.35
CA GLU A 259 27.03 -5.00 27.43
C GLU A 259 27.64 -5.34 26.06
N LEU A 260 26.88 -5.19 24.98
CA LEU A 260 27.33 -5.47 23.61
C LEU A 260 27.81 -4.23 22.85
N ASP A 261 27.94 -3.08 23.52
CA ASP A 261 28.33 -1.79 22.92
C ASP A 261 27.40 -1.30 21.78
N LEU A 262 26.12 -1.69 21.85
CA LEU A 262 25.10 -1.36 20.84
C LEU A 262 24.22 -0.15 21.23
N ASN A 263 24.75 0.73 22.08
CA ASN A 263 24.05 1.88 22.67
C ASN A 263 23.45 2.87 21.65
N PHE A 264 23.92 2.84 20.41
CA PHE A 264 23.42 3.67 19.32
C PHE A 264 22.09 3.17 18.74
N ILE A 265 21.64 1.96 19.10
CA ILE A 265 20.38 1.38 18.65
C ILE A 265 19.27 1.74 19.66
N PRO A 266 18.23 2.50 19.23
CA PRO A 266 17.09 2.80 20.06
C PRO A 266 16.29 1.53 20.39
N ILE A 267 15.78 1.45 21.62
CA ILE A 267 14.91 0.37 22.10
C ILE A 267 13.63 0.96 22.71
N ILE A 268 12.49 0.39 22.34
CA ILE A 268 11.18 0.80 22.88
C ILE A 268 10.38 -0.42 23.33
N GLY A 269 9.53 -0.21 24.32
CA GLY A 269 8.58 -1.22 24.81
C GLY A 269 7.19 -0.99 24.27
N LEU A 270 6.48 -2.07 24.00
CA LEU A 270 5.05 -2.08 23.76
C LEU A 270 4.40 -2.66 25.03
N ALA A 271 3.98 -1.78 25.93
CA ALA A 271 3.21 -2.20 27.10
C ALA A 271 1.73 -2.28 26.72
N LYS A 272 1.05 -3.35 27.11
CA LYS A 272 -0.42 -3.32 27.19
C LYS A 272 -0.79 -2.46 28.39
N GLU A 273 -1.67 -1.48 28.17
CA GLU A 273 -2.38 -0.80 29.26
C GLU A 273 -3.08 -1.80 30.18
#